data_AF-A0A060GZT6-F1
#
_entry.id   AF-A0A060GZT6-F1
#
_cell.length_a   1.000
_cell.length_b   1.000
_cell.length_c   1.000
_cell.angle_alpha   90.00
_cell.angle_beta   90.00
_cell.angle_gamma   90.00
#
_symmetry.space_group_name_H-M   'P 1'
#
loop_
_entity.id
_entity.type
_entity.pdbx_description
1 polymer ?
#
loop_
_entity_poly.entity_id
_entity_poly.type
_entity_poly.pdbx_seq_one_letter_code
_entity_poly.pdbx_strand_id
1 'polypeptide(L)'
;MNIIELTQGTPQWHTHRAQYLNASDAPAMMGCSPYKSRAEPIRERATGITPDYDQATLQRFAEGHRVEELARPLAERIIGDDLYPCVGVDDMYSASFDGLTLLEDTVWEHKQLNDTIRAAMTDGSTGQDLPLHYQIQMEHQSMVSGAQRVLFMASAWNGEQLIEERHCWYTPNPELRTRIINGWQQLQADIATYQPEPPPPPAALGRSPEQLPALHIAVTGTVTTSNLPHFKACALAVLHNINRDLRTDEDFANAEHTVKWCKGVETRLDATKQQVLGQTTDIDAVFRTLDEIAEETRRVRLELDRLVKTEKDHRRTEIVHTGLKTLRDYYASLNARLEEYALPIPADLPAKIGDTIKGKKSMISMQEAVSAAVAHEKINITAHVERVRANITVMEACDAAYRSLFPDRVSLCISKTPDDLRNLILARIADHQQQEQARIQAQRERQNTVEATPLPTSPTAHFSTESTATTATTATTATTPASTGHLITLGDINALIAPLSINADGLASLGFVPIGTERATKWYAAAEFPAICHALKQVLSDASSRTAIKQAA
;
A
#
# COMPACT_ATOMS: atom_id res chain seq x y z
N MET A 1 21.47 -8.05 -20.66
CA MET A 1 20.65 -9.08 -21.32
C MET A 1 21.52 -10.04 -22.13
N ASN A 2 21.08 -11.29 -22.29
CA ASN A 2 21.37 -12.19 -23.40
C ASN A 2 20.04 -12.58 -24.05
N ILE A 3 19.93 -12.56 -25.37
CA ILE A 3 18.76 -13.08 -26.11
C ILE A 3 18.93 -14.59 -26.32
N ILE A 4 17.85 -15.37 -26.18
CA ILE A 4 17.84 -16.81 -26.41
C ILE A 4 16.76 -17.23 -27.42
N GLU A 5 17.08 -18.18 -28.29
CA GLU A 5 16.18 -18.70 -29.32
C GLU A 5 15.13 -19.65 -28.71
N LEU A 6 14.03 -19.08 -28.22
CA LEU A 6 12.87 -19.82 -27.71
C LEU A 6 11.58 -19.28 -28.32
N THR A 7 10.87 -20.11 -29.08
CA THR A 7 9.50 -19.80 -29.51
C THR A 7 8.55 -19.87 -28.32
N GLN A 8 7.81 -18.78 -28.09
CA GLN A 8 6.84 -18.64 -26.99
C GLN A 8 5.77 -19.75 -27.04
N GLY A 9 5.36 -20.25 -25.87
CA GLY A 9 4.40 -21.36 -25.75
C GLY A 9 4.92 -22.76 -26.07
N THR A 10 6.19 -22.93 -26.45
CA THR A 10 6.78 -24.28 -26.65
C THR A 10 7.13 -24.98 -25.33
N PRO A 11 7.21 -26.32 -25.29
CA PRO A 11 7.67 -27.06 -24.11
C PRO A 11 9.05 -26.61 -23.59
N GLN A 12 9.96 -26.23 -24.50
CA GLN A 12 11.27 -25.66 -24.20
C GLN A 12 11.13 -24.31 -23.48
N TRP A 13 10.26 -23.43 -23.96
CA TRP A 13 9.94 -22.16 -23.30
C TRP A 13 9.32 -22.37 -21.92
N HIS A 14 8.44 -23.36 -21.74
CA HIS A 14 7.90 -23.72 -20.42
C HIS A 14 8.98 -24.25 -19.46
N THR A 15 9.92 -25.06 -19.94
CA THR A 15 11.05 -25.57 -19.12
C THR A 15 12.00 -24.44 -18.71
N HIS A 16 12.32 -23.52 -19.63
CA HIS A 16 13.08 -22.30 -19.34
C HIS A 16 12.40 -21.47 -18.24
N ARG A 17 11.11 -21.16 -18.41
CA ARG A 17 10.34 -20.35 -17.45
C ARG A 17 10.28 -20.92 -16.04
N ALA A 18 10.37 -22.23 -15.87
CA ALA A 18 10.41 -22.87 -14.54
C ALA A 18 11.70 -22.55 -13.77
N GLN A 19 12.81 -22.31 -14.48
CA GLN A 19 14.13 -22.06 -13.90
C GLN A 19 14.38 -20.58 -13.60
N TYR A 20 13.88 -19.67 -14.44
CA TYR A 20 14.11 -18.23 -14.33
C TYR A 20 12.97 -17.46 -13.66
N LEU A 21 13.21 -16.20 -13.31
CA LEU A 21 12.24 -15.27 -12.71
C LEU A 21 11.65 -14.38 -13.81
N ASN A 22 10.42 -14.69 -14.25
CA ASN A 22 9.86 -14.08 -15.46
C ASN A 22 9.08 -12.79 -15.18
N ALA A 23 9.21 -11.80 -16.07
CA ALA A 23 8.50 -10.52 -15.97
C ALA A 23 6.97 -10.64 -15.78
N SER A 24 6.32 -11.58 -16.49
CA SER A 24 4.88 -11.84 -16.36
C SER A 24 4.47 -12.48 -15.02
N ASP A 25 5.42 -13.09 -14.30
CA ASP A 25 5.19 -13.72 -13.00
C ASP A 25 5.37 -12.71 -11.86
N ALA A 26 6.10 -11.62 -12.11
CA ALA A 26 6.41 -10.58 -11.12
C ALA A 26 5.17 -9.94 -10.46
N PRO A 27 4.03 -9.70 -11.15
CA PRO A 27 2.82 -9.21 -10.49
C PRO A 27 2.18 -10.22 -9.52
N ALA A 28 2.30 -11.53 -9.78
CA ALA A 28 1.84 -12.57 -8.86
C ALA A 28 2.80 -12.68 -7.66
N MET A 29 4.11 -12.62 -7.91
CA MET A 29 5.15 -12.51 -6.87
C MET A 29 4.92 -11.31 -5.95
N MET A 30 4.52 -10.15 -6.50
CA MET A 30 4.20 -8.94 -5.74
C MET A 30 2.79 -8.96 -5.11
N GLY A 31 1.98 -10.00 -5.35
CA GLY A 31 0.63 -10.15 -4.79
C GLY A 31 -0.44 -9.22 -5.37
N CYS A 32 -0.20 -8.63 -6.54
CA CYS A 32 -1.11 -7.68 -7.20
C CYS A 32 -1.65 -8.13 -8.56
N SER A 33 -1.37 -9.37 -8.99
CA SER A 33 -1.95 -9.98 -10.19
C SER A 33 -3.46 -10.21 -10.00
N PRO A 34 -4.31 -9.88 -10.99
CA PRO A 34 -5.74 -10.19 -10.95
C PRO A 34 -6.04 -11.65 -11.31
N TYR A 35 -5.05 -12.42 -11.80
CA TYR A 35 -5.25 -13.77 -12.34
C TYR A 35 -4.63 -14.90 -11.51
N LYS A 36 -3.72 -14.58 -10.58
CA LYS A 36 -2.91 -15.57 -9.85
C LYS A 36 -2.51 -15.04 -8.48
N SER A 37 -2.79 -15.81 -7.44
CA SER A 37 -2.43 -15.51 -6.05
C SER A 37 -0.91 -15.57 -5.85
N ARG A 38 -0.39 -14.90 -4.81
CA ARG A 38 1.04 -15.00 -4.42
C ARG A 38 1.40 -16.38 -3.87
N ALA A 39 0.45 -17.13 -3.33
CA ALA A 39 0.70 -18.48 -2.80
C ALA A 39 0.95 -19.50 -3.92
N GLU A 40 0.36 -19.29 -5.10
CA GLU A 40 0.45 -20.22 -6.23
C GLU A 40 1.86 -20.37 -6.82
N PRO A 41 2.60 -19.30 -7.20
CA PRO A 41 3.98 -19.43 -7.68
C PRO A 41 4.95 -19.91 -6.59
N ILE A 42 4.61 -19.75 -5.30
CA ILE A 42 5.38 -20.35 -4.20
C ILE A 42 5.18 -21.87 -4.21
N ARG A 43 3.93 -22.34 -4.20
CA ARG A 43 3.57 -23.77 -4.25
C ARG A 43 4.16 -24.44 -5.50
N GLU A 44 4.00 -23.83 -6.67
CA GLU A 44 4.53 -24.36 -7.94
C GLU A 44 6.05 -24.53 -7.89
N ARG A 45 6.79 -23.50 -7.46
CA ARG A 45 8.27 -23.57 -7.39
C ARG A 45 8.78 -24.48 -6.27
N ALA A 46 8.05 -24.59 -5.15
CA ALA A 46 8.43 -25.46 -4.04
C ALA A 46 8.11 -26.95 -4.27
N THR A 47 7.15 -27.27 -5.16
CA THR A 47 6.72 -28.65 -5.44
C THR A 47 7.12 -29.16 -6.83
N GLY A 48 7.42 -28.26 -7.77
CA GLY A 48 7.60 -28.58 -9.19
C GLY A 48 6.29 -28.85 -9.95
N ILE A 49 5.12 -28.69 -9.31
CA ILE A 49 3.81 -29.01 -9.89
C ILE A 49 3.19 -27.74 -10.47
N THR A 50 3.09 -27.66 -11.79
CA THR A 50 2.33 -26.64 -12.53
C THR A 50 0.86 -27.05 -12.70
N PRO A 51 -0.10 -26.10 -12.77
CA PRO A 51 -1.49 -26.42 -13.08
C PRO A 51 -1.68 -26.84 -14.55
N ASP A 52 -2.57 -27.81 -14.78
CA ASP A 52 -3.08 -28.12 -16.12
C ASP A 52 -4.03 -27.00 -16.60
N TYR A 53 -3.86 -26.56 -17.85
CA TYR A 53 -4.75 -25.56 -18.47
C TYR A 53 -5.90 -26.22 -19.23
N ASP A 54 -7.12 -25.73 -19.00
CA ASP A 54 -8.29 -26.15 -19.79
C ASP A 54 -8.27 -25.57 -21.21
N GLN A 55 -9.07 -26.14 -22.11
CA GLN A 55 -9.12 -25.69 -23.51
C GLN A 55 -9.54 -24.21 -23.63
N ALA A 56 -10.40 -23.71 -22.73
CA ALA A 56 -10.80 -22.29 -22.73
C ALA A 56 -9.65 -21.35 -22.34
N THR A 57 -8.71 -21.78 -21.49
CA THR A 57 -7.50 -21.02 -21.17
C THR A 57 -6.49 -21.06 -22.32
N LEU A 58 -6.28 -22.23 -22.92
CA LEU A 58 -5.41 -22.36 -24.10
C LEU A 58 -5.93 -21.53 -25.30
N GLN A 59 -7.25 -21.49 -25.52
CA GLN A 59 -7.87 -20.63 -26.55
C GLN A 59 -7.66 -19.14 -26.26
N ARG A 60 -7.71 -18.72 -24.99
CA ARG A 60 -7.42 -17.31 -24.61
C ARG A 60 -5.97 -16.93 -24.85
N PHE A 61 -5.01 -17.84 -24.65
CA PHE A 61 -3.60 -17.61 -25.00
C PHE A 61 -3.39 -17.52 -26.52
N ALA A 62 -4.01 -18.40 -27.31
CA ALA A 62 -3.94 -18.35 -28.77
C ALA A 62 -4.56 -17.06 -29.34
N GLU A 63 -5.71 -16.63 -28.82
CA GLU A 63 -6.32 -15.34 -29.19
C GLU A 63 -5.48 -14.14 -28.75
N GLY A 64 -4.72 -14.27 -27.66
CA GLY A 64 -3.70 -13.28 -27.24
C GLY A 64 -2.65 -13.07 -28.33
N HIS A 65 -1.96 -14.14 -28.73
CA HIS A 65 -0.95 -14.08 -29.80
C HIS A 65 -1.51 -13.62 -31.14
N ARG A 66 -2.77 -13.96 -31.45
CA ARG A 66 -3.43 -13.50 -32.68
C ARG A 66 -3.65 -11.97 -32.70
N VAL A 67 -4.04 -11.36 -31.57
CA VAL A 67 -4.21 -9.89 -31.51
C VAL A 67 -2.88 -9.14 -31.37
N GLU A 68 -1.86 -9.80 -30.82
CA GLU A 68 -0.47 -9.34 -30.78
C GLU A 68 0.08 -9.24 -32.22
N GLU A 69 0.04 -10.32 -32.99
CA GLU A 69 0.52 -10.35 -34.39
C GLU A 69 -0.14 -9.27 -35.27
N LEU A 70 -1.45 -9.05 -35.11
CA LEU A 70 -2.19 -7.98 -35.81
C LEU A 70 -1.85 -6.56 -35.35
N ALA A 71 -1.42 -6.37 -34.10
CA ALA A 71 -1.12 -5.06 -33.53
C ALA A 71 0.34 -4.61 -33.75
N ARG A 72 1.27 -5.54 -33.96
CA ARG A 72 2.70 -5.26 -34.21
C ARG A 72 2.94 -4.17 -35.28
N PRO A 73 2.30 -4.19 -36.48
CA PRO A 73 2.49 -3.16 -37.51
C PRO A 73 1.85 -1.80 -37.21
N LEU A 74 1.10 -1.68 -36.10
CA LEU A 74 0.65 -0.41 -35.53
C LEU A 74 1.71 0.12 -34.56
N ALA A 75 2.26 -0.75 -33.71
CA ALA A 75 3.29 -0.42 -32.74
C ALA A 75 4.60 0.04 -33.41
N GLU A 76 5.08 -0.67 -34.44
CA GLU A 76 6.26 -0.31 -35.23
C GLU A 76 6.14 1.12 -35.82
N ARG A 77 4.92 1.49 -36.27
CA ARG A 77 4.61 2.82 -36.79
C ARG A 77 4.60 3.93 -35.73
N ILE A 78 4.30 3.58 -34.47
CA ILE A 78 4.30 4.51 -33.33
C ILE A 78 5.72 4.66 -32.75
N ILE A 79 6.52 3.60 -32.78
CA ILE A 79 7.91 3.58 -32.32
C ILE A 79 8.84 4.26 -33.35
N GLY A 80 8.62 4.01 -34.64
CA GLY A 80 9.48 4.42 -35.74
C GLY A 80 10.60 3.41 -36.08
N ASP A 81 10.50 2.17 -35.61
CA ASP A 81 11.50 1.09 -35.78
C ASP A 81 10.80 -0.28 -35.76
N ASP A 82 11.46 -1.32 -36.28
CA ASP A 82 10.92 -2.69 -36.43
C ASP A 82 10.91 -3.46 -35.08
N LEU A 83 9.94 -4.37 -34.88
CA LEU A 83 9.75 -5.09 -33.61
C LEU A 83 9.81 -6.62 -33.75
N TYR A 84 10.90 -7.25 -33.30
CA TYR A 84 10.99 -8.71 -33.22
C TYR A 84 10.56 -9.23 -31.83
N PRO A 85 9.76 -10.32 -31.75
CA PRO A 85 9.49 -11.00 -30.48
C PRO A 85 10.71 -11.81 -30.04
N CYS A 86 11.05 -11.79 -28.76
CA CYS A 86 12.22 -12.52 -28.24
C CYS A 86 12.10 -12.89 -26.76
N VAL A 87 13.02 -13.74 -26.30
CA VAL A 87 13.22 -14.01 -24.87
C VAL A 87 14.59 -13.51 -24.46
N GLY A 88 14.61 -12.57 -23.51
CA GLY A 88 15.82 -12.06 -22.88
C GLY A 88 16.03 -12.63 -21.49
N VAL A 89 17.30 -12.79 -21.11
CA VAL A 89 17.75 -13.25 -19.79
C VAL A 89 18.79 -12.27 -19.25
N ASP A 90 18.73 -11.95 -17.96
CA ASP A 90 19.77 -11.21 -17.26
C ASP A 90 19.95 -11.79 -15.85
N ASP A 91 21.11 -12.43 -15.60
CA ASP A 91 21.33 -13.32 -14.44
C ASP A 91 20.17 -14.33 -14.24
N MET A 92 19.45 -14.28 -13.12
CA MET A 92 18.28 -15.12 -12.84
C MET A 92 16.96 -14.57 -13.39
N TYR A 93 16.94 -13.36 -13.94
CA TYR A 93 15.75 -12.69 -14.45
C TYR A 93 15.51 -13.02 -15.93
N SER A 94 14.25 -13.09 -16.33
CA SER A 94 13.80 -13.48 -17.66
C SER A 94 12.64 -12.58 -18.10
N ALA A 95 12.59 -12.26 -19.39
CA ALA A 95 11.48 -11.57 -20.01
C ALA A 95 11.19 -12.21 -21.37
N SER A 96 9.94 -12.55 -21.64
CA SER A 96 9.45 -12.69 -23.01
C SER A 96 8.90 -11.32 -23.40
N PHE A 97 9.31 -10.83 -24.57
CA PHE A 97 8.92 -9.54 -25.09
C PHE A 97 8.00 -9.75 -26.28
N ASP A 98 6.80 -9.18 -26.21
CA ASP A 98 5.85 -9.15 -27.32
C ASP A 98 6.53 -8.44 -28.53
N GLY A 99 7.36 -7.43 -28.28
CA GLY A 99 8.40 -6.99 -29.22
C GLY A 99 9.54 -6.20 -28.56
N LEU A 100 10.69 -6.16 -29.24
CA LEU A 100 11.87 -5.35 -28.87
C LEU A 100 12.48 -4.73 -30.14
N THR A 101 13.04 -3.52 -30.03
CA THR A 101 13.81 -2.87 -31.13
C THR A 101 15.20 -3.50 -31.30
N LEU A 102 15.83 -3.33 -32.47
CA LEU A 102 17.16 -3.90 -32.76
C LEU A 102 18.27 -3.32 -31.86
N LEU A 103 18.05 -2.13 -31.29
CA LEU A 103 18.96 -1.50 -30.32
C LEU A 103 18.67 -1.87 -28.86
N GLU A 104 17.70 -2.75 -28.61
CA GLU A 104 17.23 -3.18 -27.27
C GLU A 104 16.70 -2.03 -26.38
N ASP A 105 16.52 -0.83 -26.94
CA ASP A 105 16.25 0.43 -26.22
C ASP A 105 14.76 0.71 -25.95
N THR A 106 13.88 0.03 -26.68
CA THR A 106 12.44 0.25 -26.71
C THR A 106 11.73 -1.10 -26.73
N VAL A 107 11.01 -1.41 -25.64
CA VAL A 107 10.15 -2.61 -25.57
C VAL A 107 8.76 -2.27 -26.09
N TRP A 108 8.06 -3.26 -26.64
CA TRP A 108 6.62 -3.24 -26.85
C TRP A 108 5.94 -4.36 -26.04
N GLU A 109 4.83 -4.02 -25.39
CA GLU A 109 4.04 -4.88 -24.51
C GLU A 109 2.56 -4.71 -24.90
N HIS A 110 1.91 -5.82 -25.28
CA HIS A 110 0.58 -5.81 -25.92
C HIS A 110 -0.49 -6.56 -25.12
N LYS A 111 -1.69 -6.00 -24.97
CA LYS A 111 -2.80 -6.70 -24.31
C LYS A 111 -4.14 -6.56 -25.06
N GLN A 112 -5.06 -7.47 -24.79
CA GLN A 112 -6.46 -7.32 -25.22
C GLN A 112 -7.10 -6.15 -24.48
N LEU A 113 -7.67 -5.20 -25.23
CA LEU A 113 -8.30 -4.02 -24.64
C LEU A 113 -9.55 -4.42 -23.87
N ASN A 114 -9.60 -4.00 -22.60
CA ASN A 114 -10.69 -4.23 -21.68
C ASN A 114 -11.03 -2.93 -20.92
N ASP A 115 -12.15 -2.93 -20.21
CA ASP A 115 -12.69 -1.72 -19.59
C ASP A 115 -11.76 -1.10 -18.52
N THR A 116 -10.96 -1.92 -17.81
CA THR A 116 -9.96 -1.42 -16.85
C THR A 116 -8.81 -0.72 -17.55
N ILE A 117 -8.33 -1.26 -18.68
CA ILE A 117 -7.30 -0.60 -19.49
C ILE A 117 -7.86 0.68 -20.13
N ARG A 118 -9.07 0.63 -20.72
CA ARG A 118 -9.71 1.81 -21.34
C ARG A 118 -9.96 2.94 -20.33
N ALA A 119 -10.29 2.62 -19.08
CA ALA A 119 -10.46 3.61 -18.02
C ALA A 119 -9.14 4.24 -17.54
N ALA A 120 -8.01 3.54 -17.69
CA ALA A 120 -6.68 4.04 -17.32
C ALA A 120 -5.97 4.81 -18.45
N MET A 121 -6.35 4.57 -19.71
CA MET A 121 -5.70 5.12 -20.90
C MET A 121 -6.58 6.19 -21.57
N THR A 122 -6.59 7.39 -20.95
CA THR A 122 -7.24 8.60 -21.46
C THR A 122 -6.21 9.55 -22.09
N ASP A 123 -6.67 10.66 -22.66
CA ASP A 123 -5.80 11.62 -23.34
C ASP A 123 -4.79 12.24 -22.36
N GLY A 124 -3.51 11.92 -22.55
CA GLY A 124 -2.41 12.34 -21.68
C GLY A 124 -1.96 11.31 -20.65
N SER A 125 -2.61 10.13 -20.56
CA SER A 125 -2.14 9.04 -19.70
C SER A 125 -0.73 8.57 -20.07
N THR A 126 0.05 8.25 -19.04
CA THR A 126 1.36 7.59 -19.13
C THR A 126 1.26 6.14 -18.69
N GLY A 127 2.35 5.40 -18.80
CA GLY A 127 2.44 4.06 -18.20
C GLY A 127 2.36 4.05 -16.67
N GLN A 128 2.55 5.19 -15.98
CA GLN A 128 2.40 5.29 -14.52
C GLN A 128 0.93 5.36 -14.08
N ASP A 129 0.00 5.62 -15.01
CA ASP A 129 -1.45 5.68 -14.78
C ASP A 129 -2.13 4.31 -14.97
N LEU A 130 -1.42 3.35 -15.59
CA LEU A 130 -1.89 1.97 -15.77
C LEU A 130 -1.99 1.22 -14.42
N PRO A 131 -2.86 0.20 -14.32
CA PRO A 131 -2.87 -0.72 -13.18
C PRO A 131 -1.48 -1.26 -12.84
N LEU A 132 -1.13 -1.24 -11.54
CA LEU A 132 0.21 -1.53 -11.02
C LEU A 132 0.82 -2.87 -11.49
N HIS A 133 0.01 -3.87 -11.83
CA HIS A 133 0.52 -5.13 -12.38
C HIS A 133 1.18 -4.96 -13.76
N TYR A 134 0.67 -4.10 -14.64
CA TYR A 134 1.33 -3.81 -15.92
C TYR A 134 2.63 -3.02 -15.71
N GLN A 135 2.63 -2.04 -14.78
CA GLN A 135 3.85 -1.32 -14.41
C GLN A 135 4.95 -2.26 -13.92
N ILE A 136 4.60 -3.25 -13.10
CA ILE A 136 5.56 -4.24 -12.56
C ILE A 136 6.12 -5.14 -13.67
N GLN A 137 5.29 -5.58 -14.61
CA GLN A 137 5.76 -6.37 -15.76
C GLN A 137 6.69 -5.56 -16.67
N MET A 138 6.30 -4.33 -17.02
CA MET A 138 7.10 -3.43 -17.88
C MET A 138 8.40 -2.98 -17.23
N GLU A 139 8.42 -2.73 -15.92
CA GLU A 139 9.66 -2.44 -15.21
C GLU A 139 10.57 -3.65 -15.17
N HIS A 140 10.03 -4.87 -15.01
CA HIS A 140 10.82 -6.08 -15.06
C HIS A 140 11.36 -6.38 -16.48
N GLN A 141 10.61 -6.05 -17.53
CA GLN A 141 11.10 -6.06 -18.92
C GLN A 141 12.24 -5.05 -19.12
N SER A 142 12.07 -3.83 -18.63
CA SER A 142 13.07 -2.74 -18.66
C SER A 142 14.31 -3.03 -17.79
N MET A 143 14.16 -3.88 -16.78
CA MET A 143 15.24 -4.38 -15.93
C MET A 143 16.08 -5.46 -16.64
N VAL A 144 15.45 -6.34 -17.43
CA VAL A 144 16.14 -7.42 -18.16
C VAL A 144 16.83 -6.92 -19.43
N SER A 145 16.17 -6.05 -20.20
CA SER A 145 16.73 -5.47 -21.44
C SER A 145 17.67 -4.29 -21.19
N GLY A 146 17.37 -3.45 -20.19
CA GLY A 146 17.98 -2.12 -20.07
C GLY A 146 17.28 -1.04 -20.90
N ALA A 147 16.14 -1.36 -21.53
CA ALA A 147 15.35 -0.43 -22.34
C ALA A 147 14.98 0.86 -21.58
N GLN A 148 14.97 1.98 -22.32
CA GLN A 148 14.73 3.32 -21.78
C GLN A 148 13.24 3.69 -21.75
N ARG A 149 12.39 2.93 -22.46
CA ARG A 149 10.93 3.10 -22.54
C ARG A 149 10.25 1.80 -22.95
N VAL A 150 8.98 1.67 -22.58
CA VAL A 150 8.08 0.62 -23.09
C VAL A 150 6.87 1.28 -23.74
N LEU A 151 6.52 0.87 -24.96
CA LEU A 151 5.21 1.16 -25.54
C LEU A 151 4.22 0.13 -25.01
N PHE A 152 3.35 0.53 -24.07
CA PHE A 152 2.20 -0.29 -23.70
C PHE A 152 1.09 -0.05 -24.72
N MET A 153 0.58 -1.11 -25.32
CA MET A 153 -0.53 -1.06 -26.27
C MET A 153 -1.64 -2.03 -25.87
N ALA A 154 -2.89 -1.62 -26.03
CA ALA A 154 -4.02 -2.52 -25.95
C ALA A 154 -5.02 -2.29 -27.10
N SER A 155 -5.50 -3.38 -27.69
CA SER A 155 -6.39 -3.32 -28.85
C SER A 155 -7.52 -4.35 -28.80
N ALA A 156 -8.65 -4.04 -29.45
CA ALA A 156 -9.77 -4.93 -29.68
C ALA A 156 -10.01 -5.13 -31.18
N TRP A 157 -10.32 -6.36 -31.59
CA TRP A 157 -10.40 -6.76 -33.00
C TRP A 157 -11.67 -7.58 -33.28
N ASN A 158 -12.22 -7.45 -34.49
CA ASN A 158 -13.26 -8.32 -35.04
C ASN A 158 -12.67 -9.09 -36.23
N GLY A 159 -12.14 -10.29 -35.98
CA GLY A 159 -11.25 -10.95 -36.93
C GLY A 159 -9.99 -10.12 -37.14
N GLU A 160 -9.75 -9.69 -38.38
CA GLU A 160 -8.64 -8.80 -38.78
C GLU A 160 -9.02 -7.30 -38.75
N GLN A 161 -10.29 -6.96 -38.49
CA GLN A 161 -10.72 -5.56 -38.42
C GLN A 161 -10.42 -4.99 -37.01
N LEU A 162 -9.59 -3.94 -36.94
CA LEU A 162 -9.40 -3.18 -35.71
C LEU A 162 -10.71 -2.47 -35.30
N ILE A 163 -11.10 -2.62 -34.03
CA ILE A 163 -12.25 -1.93 -33.42
C ILE A 163 -11.78 -0.68 -32.67
N GLU A 164 -10.80 -0.85 -31.79
CA GLU A 164 -10.27 0.19 -30.92
C GLU A 164 -8.81 -0.15 -30.56
N GLU A 165 -7.95 0.86 -30.46
CA GLU A 165 -6.56 0.78 -30.01
C GLU A 165 -6.31 1.91 -28.99
N ARG A 166 -5.49 1.63 -27.99
CA ARG A 166 -5.01 2.57 -26.97
C ARG A 166 -3.54 2.26 -26.67
N HIS A 167 -2.67 3.26 -26.73
CA HIS A 167 -1.27 3.12 -26.32
C HIS A 167 -0.83 4.24 -25.37
N CYS A 168 0.14 3.97 -24.52
CA CYS A 168 0.85 4.98 -23.73
C CYS A 168 2.31 4.56 -23.51
N TRP A 169 3.16 5.53 -23.18
CA TRP A 169 4.57 5.32 -22.92
C TRP A 169 4.83 5.11 -21.42
N TYR A 170 5.47 4.00 -21.09
CA TYR A 170 6.03 3.75 -19.75
C TYR A 170 7.52 4.09 -19.74
N THR A 171 7.93 4.96 -18.82
CA THR A 171 9.34 5.25 -18.53
C THR A 171 9.78 4.45 -17.30
N PRO A 172 10.96 3.79 -17.32
CA PRO A 172 11.44 2.99 -16.21
C PRO A 172 11.52 3.75 -14.88
N ASN A 173 11.15 3.06 -13.80
CA ASN A 173 11.09 3.56 -12.44
C ASN A 173 12.07 2.77 -11.53
N PRO A 174 13.24 3.35 -11.19
CA PRO A 174 14.25 2.68 -10.35
C PRO A 174 13.77 2.29 -8.94
N GLU A 175 12.80 3.01 -8.37
CA GLU A 175 12.20 2.63 -7.08
C GLU A 175 11.36 1.36 -7.25
N LEU A 176 10.56 1.29 -8.32
CA LEU A 176 9.77 0.10 -8.65
C LEU A 176 10.67 -1.11 -8.93
N ARG A 177 11.77 -0.91 -9.68
CA ARG A 177 12.81 -1.94 -9.93
C ARG A 177 13.36 -2.51 -8.62
N THR A 178 13.71 -1.63 -7.69
CA THR A 178 14.21 -2.01 -6.36
C THR A 178 13.18 -2.84 -5.58
N ARG A 179 11.89 -2.47 -5.63
CA ARG A 179 10.81 -3.29 -5.02
C ARG A 179 10.65 -4.66 -5.68
N ILE A 180 10.82 -4.76 -7.00
CA ILE A 180 10.72 -6.03 -7.75
C ILE A 180 11.88 -6.97 -7.37
N ILE A 181 13.10 -6.47 -7.32
CA ILE A 181 14.29 -7.24 -6.91
C ILE A 181 14.12 -7.76 -5.47
N ASN A 182 13.77 -6.88 -4.53
CA ASN A 182 13.51 -7.27 -3.14
C ASN A 182 12.31 -8.22 -3.01
N GLY A 183 11.30 -8.08 -3.88
CA GLY A 183 10.17 -8.98 -3.96
C GLY A 183 10.54 -10.39 -4.39
N TRP A 184 11.41 -10.53 -5.39
CA TRP A 184 11.95 -11.82 -5.81
C TRP A 184 12.80 -12.48 -4.72
N GLN A 185 13.64 -11.71 -4.03
CA GLN A 185 14.39 -12.20 -2.86
C GLN A 185 13.44 -12.69 -1.75
N GLN A 186 12.37 -11.94 -1.46
CA GLN A 186 11.37 -12.35 -0.48
C GLN A 186 10.60 -13.60 -0.92
N LEU A 187 10.29 -13.74 -2.20
CA LEU A 187 9.64 -14.94 -2.74
C LEU A 187 10.54 -16.18 -2.59
N GLN A 188 11.84 -16.06 -2.90
CA GLN A 188 12.81 -17.14 -2.72
C GLN A 188 12.93 -17.54 -1.24
N ALA A 189 12.96 -16.57 -0.33
CA ALA A 189 12.96 -16.83 1.11
C ALA A 189 11.66 -17.54 1.55
N ASP A 190 10.50 -17.12 1.06
CA ASP A 190 9.22 -17.76 1.38
C ASP A 190 9.15 -19.20 0.81
N ILE A 191 9.63 -19.43 -0.42
CA ILE A 191 9.78 -20.76 -1.06
C ILE A 191 10.70 -21.67 -0.23
N ALA A 192 11.85 -21.17 0.22
CA ALA A 192 12.79 -21.92 1.05
C ALA A 192 12.21 -22.30 2.44
N THR A 193 11.18 -21.58 2.90
CA THR A 193 10.43 -21.89 4.13
C THR A 193 9.08 -22.58 3.88
N TYR A 194 8.74 -22.92 2.63
CA TYR A 194 7.44 -23.48 2.29
C TYR A 194 7.20 -24.82 2.98
N GLN A 195 6.05 -24.94 3.63
CA GLN A 195 5.54 -26.20 4.16
C GLN A 195 4.26 -26.55 3.41
N PRO A 196 4.07 -27.79 2.93
CA PRO A 196 2.84 -28.20 2.29
C PRO A 196 1.64 -28.02 3.24
N GLU A 197 0.75 -27.10 2.90
CA GLU A 197 -0.55 -27.00 3.56
C GLU A 197 -1.36 -28.28 3.30
N PRO A 198 -2.19 -28.74 4.27
CA PRO A 198 -3.16 -29.80 3.99
C PRO A 198 -4.00 -29.42 2.76
N PRO A 199 -4.33 -30.37 1.88
CA PRO A 199 -5.11 -30.05 0.68
C PRO A 199 -6.41 -29.36 1.08
N PRO A 200 -6.76 -28.23 0.45
CA PRO A 200 -7.96 -27.48 0.83
C PRO A 200 -9.18 -28.40 0.73
N PRO A 201 -10.08 -28.41 1.74
CA PRO A 201 -11.27 -29.23 1.68
C PRO A 201 -12.10 -28.89 0.43
N PRO A 202 -12.87 -29.84 -0.12
CA PRO A 202 -13.72 -29.60 -1.28
C PRO A 202 -14.55 -28.33 -1.08
N ALA A 203 -14.70 -27.53 -2.15
CA ALA A 203 -15.36 -26.22 -2.09
C ALA A 203 -16.63 -26.30 -1.23
N ALA A 204 -16.71 -25.43 -0.22
CA ALA A 204 -17.52 -25.59 1.00
C ALA A 204 -19.06 -25.55 0.76
N LEU A 205 -19.57 -26.57 0.09
CA LEU A 205 -20.97 -26.84 -0.19
C LEU A 205 -21.63 -27.37 1.09
N GLY A 206 -21.94 -26.44 2.00
CA GLY A 206 -22.45 -26.71 3.34
C GLY A 206 -23.52 -27.79 3.38
N ARG A 207 -23.18 -28.93 3.97
CA ARG A 207 -24.03 -30.12 4.06
C ARG A 207 -24.91 -30.00 5.29
N SER A 208 -26.21 -30.20 5.10
CA SER A 208 -27.11 -30.50 6.21
C SER A 208 -26.82 -31.90 6.78
N PRO A 209 -27.13 -32.17 8.06
CA PRO A 209 -27.17 -33.53 8.58
C PRO A 209 -28.21 -34.40 7.84
N GLU A 210 -28.12 -35.72 8.06
CA GLU A 210 -29.02 -36.70 7.44
C GLU A 210 -30.51 -36.36 7.63
N GLN A 211 -31.33 -36.73 6.65
CA GLN A 211 -32.76 -36.45 6.71
C GLN A 211 -33.43 -37.34 7.77
N LEU A 212 -33.96 -36.71 8.83
CA LEU A 212 -34.78 -37.39 9.84
C LEU A 212 -35.95 -38.12 9.16
N PRO A 213 -36.33 -39.33 9.64
CA PRO A 213 -37.45 -40.08 9.09
C PRO A 213 -38.75 -39.25 9.16
N ALA A 214 -39.68 -39.51 8.24
CA ALA A 214 -40.98 -38.84 8.25
C ALA A 214 -41.71 -39.13 9.58
N LEU A 215 -42.12 -38.07 10.28
CA LEU A 215 -42.83 -38.18 11.55
C LEU A 215 -44.30 -38.54 11.28
N HIS A 216 -44.73 -39.68 11.81
CA HIS A 216 -46.09 -40.21 11.64
C HIS A 216 -46.73 -40.46 13.00
N ILE A 217 -47.86 -39.80 13.24
CA ILE A 217 -48.70 -39.91 14.44
C ILE A 217 -50.14 -40.02 13.95
N ALA A 218 -50.79 -41.16 14.19
CA ALA A 218 -52.20 -41.39 13.91
C ALA A 218 -53.01 -41.33 15.22
N VAL A 219 -54.12 -40.59 15.20
CA VAL A 219 -54.98 -40.38 16.37
C VAL A 219 -56.43 -40.65 15.98
N THR A 220 -57.16 -41.40 16.81
CA THR A 220 -58.59 -41.69 16.62
C THR A 220 -59.22 -41.91 18.00
N GLY A 221 -59.51 -40.81 18.71
CA GLY A 221 -59.89 -40.82 20.12
C GLY A 221 -58.70 -41.01 21.08
N THR A 222 -57.82 -41.96 20.77
CA THR A 222 -56.49 -42.14 21.37
C THR A 222 -55.43 -42.32 20.28
N VAL A 223 -54.14 -42.32 20.64
CA VAL A 223 -53.03 -42.56 19.68
C VAL A 223 -53.05 -44.02 19.24
N THR A 224 -53.32 -44.27 17.96
CA THR A 224 -53.46 -45.63 17.40
C THR A 224 -52.15 -46.19 16.85
N THR A 225 -51.35 -45.37 16.16
CA THR A 225 -49.97 -45.70 15.76
C THR A 225 -49.08 -44.47 15.79
N SER A 226 -47.81 -44.63 16.17
CA SER A 226 -46.83 -43.53 16.20
C SER A 226 -45.41 -44.05 16.06
N ASN A 227 -44.59 -43.41 15.21
CA ASN A 227 -43.15 -43.70 15.10
C ASN A 227 -42.27 -42.78 15.97
N LEU A 228 -42.89 -41.97 16.83
CA LEU A 228 -42.23 -40.95 17.65
C LEU A 228 -41.03 -41.45 18.49
N PRO A 229 -41.01 -42.66 19.09
CA PRO A 229 -39.83 -43.15 19.81
C PRO A 229 -38.60 -43.37 18.90
N HIS A 230 -38.83 -43.87 17.68
CA HIS A 230 -37.78 -44.06 16.68
C HIS A 230 -37.31 -42.71 16.12
N PHE A 231 -38.26 -41.82 15.81
CA PHE A 231 -37.96 -40.44 15.40
C PHE A 231 -37.11 -39.71 16.46
N LYS A 232 -37.45 -39.83 17.75
CA LYS A 232 -36.67 -39.28 18.87
C LYS A 232 -35.23 -39.80 18.88
N ALA A 233 -35.05 -41.11 18.77
CA ALA A 233 -33.73 -41.73 18.77
C ALA A 233 -32.86 -41.23 17.60
N CYS A 234 -33.42 -41.17 16.38
CA CYS A 234 -32.72 -40.60 15.22
C CYS A 234 -32.40 -39.11 15.39
N ALA A 235 -33.36 -38.30 15.87
CA ALA A 235 -33.16 -36.88 16.09
C ALA A 235 -32.03 -36.59 17.09
N LEU A 236 -32.03 -37.28 18.24
CA LEU A 236 -30.97 -37.11 19.25
C LEU A 236 -29.61 -37.61 18.75
N ALA A 237 -29.54 -38.73 18.03
CA ALA A 237 -28.29 -39.23 17.45
C ALA A 237 -27.69 -38.24 16.43
N VAL A 238 -28.53 -37.66 15.56
CA VAL A 238 -28.10 -36.63 14.60
C VAL A 238 -27.63 -35.36 15.33
N LEU A 239 -28.36 -34.89 16.36
CA LEU A 239 -27.99 -33.70 17.12
C LEU A 239 -26.71 -33.88 17.94
N HIS A 240 -26.42 -35.09 18.43
CA HIS A 240 -25.17 -35.41 19.13
C HIS A 240 -23.96 -35.41 18.19
N ASN A 241 -24.12 -35.83 16.93
CA ASN A 241 -23.04 -35.94 15.94
C ASN A 241 -22.70 -34.61 15.21
N ILE A 242 -23.32 -33.50 15.57
CA ILE A 242 -23.01 -32.17 15.01
C ILE A 242 -21.60 -31.71 15.45
N ASN A 243 -20.76 -31.32 14.48
CA ASN A 243 -19.43 -30.80 14.78
C ASN A 243 -19.53 -29.47 15.57
N ARG A 244 -18.72 -29.36 16.63
CA ARG A 244 -18.56 -28.19 17.51
C ARG A 244 -17.17 -27.58 17.42
N ASP A 245 -16.20 -28.30 16.86
CA ASP A 245 -14.80 -27.90 16.67
C ASP A 245 -14.61 -27.38 15.25
N LEU A 246 -14.94 -26.09 15.04
CA LEU A 246 -15.01 -25.46 13.73
C LEU A 246 -13.64 -24.87 13.36
N ARG A 247 -12.95 -25.45 12.36
CA ARG A 247 -11.58 -25.05 12.00
C ARG A 247 -11.42 -24.65 10.53
N THR A 248 -12.23 -25.20 9.64
CA THR A 248 -12.13 -25.02 8.19
C THR A 248 -13.30 -24.24 7.61
N ASP A 249 -13.14 -23.68 6.41
CA ASP A 249 -14.24 -23.05 5.69
C ASP A 249 -15.40 -24.05 5.41
N GLU A 250 -15.10 -25.35 5.28
CA GLU A 250 -16.11 -26.42 5.20
C GLU A 250 -16.86 -26.60 6.53
N ASP A 251 -16.17 -26.65 7.68
CA ASP A 251 -16.84 -26.76 9.00
C ASP A 251 -17.84 -25.62 9.21
N PHE A 252 -17.44 -24.40 8.87
CA PHE A 252 -18.30 -23.23 8.99
C PHE A 252 -19.50 -23.25 8.04
N ALA A 253 -19.33 -23.71 6.80
CA ALA A 253 -20.44 -23.85 5.87
C ALA A 253 -21.40 -24.97 6.30
N ASN A 254 -20.88 -26.12 6.75
CA ASN A 254 -21.65 -27.24 7.30
C ASN A 254 -22.42 -26.81 8.57
N ALA A 255 -21.78 -26.04 9.46
CA ALA A 255 -22.42 -25.52 10.66
C ALA A 255 -23.54 -24.50 10.35
N GLU A 256 -23.32 -23.55 9.42
CA GLU A 256 -24.38 -22.63 8.98
C GLU A 256 -25.56 -23.36 8.30
N HIS A 257 -25.28 -24.42 7.54
CA HIS A 257 -26.34 -25.24 6.94
C HIS A 257 -27.09 -26.06 8.01
N THR A 258 -26.37 -26.57 9.01
CA THR A 258 -26.93 -27.27 10.17
C THR A 258 -27.82 -26.34 11.01
N VAL A 259 -27.43 -25.07 11.23
CA VAL A 259 -28.26 -24.07 11.92
C VAL A 259 -29.60 -23.86 11.18
N LYS A 260 -29.57 -23.77 9.85
CA LYS A 260 -30.78 -23.67 9.00
C LYS A 260 -31.62 -24.95 9.06
N TRP A 261 -30.99 -26.12 8.99
CA TRP A 261 -31.65 -27.43 9.09
C TRP A 261 -32.36 -27.61 10.44
N CYS A 262 -31.70 -27.28 11.57
CA CYS A 262 -32.32 -27.33 12.89
C CYS A 262 -33.55 -26.41 12.97
N LYS A 263 -33.50 -25.23 12.33
CA LYS A 263 -34.66 -24.32 12.27
C LYS A 263 -35.82 -24.93 11.47
N GLY A 264 -35.54 -25.66 10.39
CA GLY A 264 -36.53 -26.44 9.65
C GLY A 264 -37.03 -27.70 10.38
N VAL A 265 -36.29 -28.21 11.37
CA VAL A 265 -36.77 -29.25 12.30
C VAL A 265 -37.74 -28.64 13.33
N GLU A 266 -37.37 -27.52 13.98
CA GLU A 266 -38.26 -26.78 14.90
C GLU A 266 -39.64 -26.50 14.27
N THR A 267 -39.67 -25.93 13.05
CA THR A 267 -40.92 -25.59 12.36
C THR A 267 -41.77 -26.82 12.01
N ARG A 268 -41.16 -27.97 11.69
CA ARG A 268 -41.91 -29.21 11.43
C ARG A 268 -42.48 -29.82 12.71
N LEU A 269 -41.77 -29.73 13.82
CA LEU A 269 -42.25 -30.18 15.13
C LEU A 269 -43.44 -29.34 15.60
N ASP A 270 -43.37 -28.02 15.47
CA ASP A 270 -44.48 -27.11 15.82
C ASP A 270 -45.71 -27.34 14.93
N ALA A 271 -45.54 -27.46 13.61
CA ALA A 271 -46.65 -27.79 12.71
C ALA A 271 -47.30 -29.14 13.05
N THR A 272 -46.51 -30.15 13.41
CA THR A 272 -47.04 -31.45 13.87
C THR A 272 -47.78 -31.31 15.20
N LYS A 273 -47.27 -30.50 16.12
CA LYS A 273 -47.92 -30.20 17.42
C LYS A 273 -49.29 -29.58 17.21
N GLN A 274 -49.40 -28.58 16.33
CA GLN A 274 -50.66 -27.92 15.98
C GLN A 274 -51.68 -28.89 15.33
N GLN A 275 -51.23 -29.76 14.41
CA GLN A 275 -52.08 -30.77 13.79
C GLN A 275 -52.68 -31.75 14.82
N VAL A 276 -51.86 -32.23 15.76
CA VAL A 276 -52.27 -33.21 16.78
C VAL A 276 -53.18 -32.56 17.84
N LEU A 277 -52.98 -31.28 18.16
CA LEU A 277 -53.81 -30.53 19.13
C LEU A 277 -55.30 -30.47 18.75
N GLY A 278 -55.63 -30.62 17.47
CA GLY A 278 -57.02 -30.66 17.00
C GLY A 278 -57.76 -31.99 17.23
N GLN A 279 -57.14 -33.02 17.83
CA GLN A 279 -57.64 -34.39 17.79
C GLN A 279 -57.63 -35.16 19.14
N THR A 280 -58.38 -34.68 20.14
CA THR A 280 -58.73 -35.37 21.41
C THR A 280 -57.75 -35.15 22.59
N THR A 281 -58.10 -35.68 23.77
CA THR A 281 -57.76 -35.13 25.10
C THR A 281 -56.77 -35.95 25.94
N ASP A 282 -56.12 -36.97 25.36
CA ASP A 282 -55.09 -37.79 26.05
C ASP A 282 -53.84 -37.92 25.17
N ILE A 283 -53.01 -36.87 25.19
CA ILE A 283 -51.89 -36.66 24.24
C ILE A 283 -50.59 -36.22 24.96
N ASP A 284 -50.62 -35.95 26.27
CA ASP A 284 -49.51 -35.33 27.03
C ASP A 284 -48.15 -36.02 26.88
N ALA A 285 -48.11 -37.34 26.67
CA ALA A 285 -46.86 -38.07 26.43
C ALA A 285 -46.24 -37.74 25.06
N VAL A 286 -47.07 -37.53 24.03
CA VAL A 286 -46.65 -37.08 22.69
C VAL A 286 -46.15 -35.65 22.75
N PHE A 287 -46.90 -34.74 23.39
CA PHE A 287 -46.48 -33.33 23.50
C PHE A 287 -45.17 -33.16 24.26
N ARG A 288 -45.00 -33.80 25.43
CA ARG A 288 -43.71 -33.79 26.15
C ARG A 288 -42.56 -34.29 25.27
N THR A 289 -42.78 -35.38 24.53
CA THR A 289 -41.74 -35.93 23.64
C THR A 289 -41.39 -35.00 22.47
N LEU A 290 -42.38 -34.32 21.86
CA LEU A 290 -42.13 -33.33 20.81
C LEU A 290 -41.41 -32.09 21.37
N ASP A 291 -41.78 -31.62 22.56
CA ASP A 291 -41.18 -30.46 23.21
C ASP A 291 -39.74 -30.74 23.67
N GLU A 292 -39.45 -31.94 24.16
CA GLU A 292 -38.08 -32.40 24.47
C GLU A 292 -37.18 -32.36 23.21
N ILE A 293 -37.65 -32.86 22.06
CA ILE A 293 -36.88 -32.83 20.81
C ILE A 293 -36.75 -31.39 20.29
N ALA A 294 -37.80 -30.57 20.41
CA ALA A 294 -37.80 -29.19 19.96
C ALA A 294 -36.84 -28.32 20.77
N GLU A 295 -36.82 -28.43 22.10
CA GLU A 295 -35.90 -27.68 22.95
C GLU A 295 -34.45 -28.17 22.80
N GLU A 296 -34.21 -29.47 22.61
CA GLU A 296 -32.86 -29.97 22.30
C GLU A 296 -32.36 -29.46 20.93
N THR A 297 -33.20 -29.53 19.90
CA THR A 297 -32.91 -28.99 18.56
C THR A 297 -32.59 -27.49 18.63
N ARG A 298 -33.38 -26.74 19.41
CA ARG A 298 -33.22 -25.31 19.66
C ARG A 298 -31.95 -24.99 20.44
N ARG A 299 -31.62 -25.79 21.47
CA ARG A 299 -30.40 -25.68 22.27
C ARG A 299 -29.17 -25.82 21.39
N VAL A 300 -29.07 -26.93 20.64
CA VAL A 300 -27.93 -27.19 19.74
C VAL A 300 -27.86 -26.16 18.61
N ARG A 301 -29.00 -25.69 18.07
CA ARG A 301 -28.99 -24.61 17.08
C ARG A 301 -28.45 -23.29 17.64
N LEU A 302 -28.85 -22.91 18.86
CA LEU A 302 -28.39 -21.66 19.49
C LEU A 302 -26.95 -21.76 20.00
N GLU A 303 -26.49 -22.96 20.37
CA GLU A 303 -25.09 -23.27 20.65
C GLU A 303 -24.26 -23.10 19.38
N LEU A 304 -24.63 -23.78 18.29
CA LEU A 304 -23.90 -23.77 17.02
C LEU A 304 -23.89 -22.40 16.33
N ASP A 305 -25.01 -21.67 16.35
CA ASP A 305 -25.10 -20.29 15.83
C ASP A 305 -24.20 -19.31 16.59
N ARG A 306 -23.94 -19.55 17.89
CA ARG A 306 -22.96 -18.79 18.68
C ARG A 306 -21.54 -19.22 18.35
N LEU A 307 -21.25 -20.53 18.32
CA LEU A 307 -19.93 -21.07 17.96
C LEU A 307 -19.47 -20.58 16.58
N VAL A 308 -20.34 -20.62 15.56
CA VAL A 308 -20.03 -20.09 14.22
C VAL A 308 -19.63 -18.62 14.25
N LYS A 309 -20.28 -17.78 15.06
CA LYS A 309 -19.98 -16.34 15.15
C LYS A 309 -18.68 -16.09 15.91
N THR A 310 -18.59 -16.62 17.13
CA THR A 310 -17.42 -16.44 17.99
C THR A 310 -16.15 -17.01 17.36
N GLU A 311 -16.21 -18.21 16.78
CA GLU A 311 -15.01 -18.84 16.20
C GLU A 311 -14.62 -18.21 14.85
N LYS A 312 -15.57 -17.71 14.03
CA LYS A 312 -15.20 -16.92 12.83
C LYS A 312 -14.45 -15.64 13.18
N ASP A 313 -14.89 -14.91 14.20
CA ASP A 313 -14.23 -13.68 14.62
C ASP A 313 -12.91 -13.96 15.37
N HIS A 314 -12.83 -15.07 16.11
CA HIS A 314 -11.58 -15.58 16.68
C HIS A 314 -10.55 -15.92 15.58
N ARG A 315 -10.90 -16.77 14.59
CA ARG A 315 -10.01 -17.16 13.48
C ARG A 315 -9.59 -15.97 12.63
N ARG A 316 -10.52 -15.04 12.34
CA ARG A 316 -10.21 -13.76 11.68
C ARG A 316 -9.14 -12.97 12.44
N THR A 317 -9.23 -12.94 13.77
CA THR A 317 -8.26 -12.26 14.64
C THR A 317 -6.93 -13.01 14.70
N GLU A 318 -6.95 -14.35 14.74
CA GLU A 318 -5.76 -15.23 14.74
C GLU A 318 -4.92 -15.06 13.47
N ILE A 319 -5.55 -15.01 12.29
CA ILE A 319 -4.88 -14.78 11.00
C ILE A 319 -4.13 -13.44 11.01
N VAL A 320 -4.79 -12.34 11.41
CA VAL A 320 -4.19 -11.00 11.49
C VAL A 320 -3.10 -10.94 12.57
N HIS A 321 -3.34 -11.54 13.74
CA HIS A 321 -2.35 -11.59 14.83
C HIS A 321 -1.08 -12.34 14.40
N THR A 322 -1.23 -13.46 13.69
CA THR A 322 -0.11 -14.26 13.17
C THR A 322 0.75 -13.44 12.22
N GLY A 323 0.15 -12.76 11.24
CA GLY A 323 0.88 -11.88 10.33
C GLY A 323 1.60 -10.73 11.05
N LEU A 324 0.95 -10.10 12.03
CA LEU A 324 1.56 -9.06 12.87
C LEU A 324 2.69 -9.58 13.76
N LYS A 325 2.62 -10.84 14.22
CA LYS A 325 3.73 -11.48 14.94
C LYS A 325 4.92 -11.69 14.01
N THR A 326 4.70 -12.29 12.83
CA THR A 326 5.74 -12.50 11.81
C THR A 326 6.46 -11.20 11.45
N LEU A 327 5.73 -10.08 11.35
CA LEU A 327 6.35 -8.78 11.08
C LEU A 327 7.13 -8.22 12.28
N ARG A 328 6.63 -8.34 13.52
CA ARG A 328 7.40 -7.94 14.72
C ARG A 328 8.70 -8.73 14.87
N ASP A 329 8.64 -10.04 14.64
CA ASP A 329 9.82 -10.92 14.67
C ASP A 329 10.83 -10.52 13.58
N TYR A 330 10.36 -10.12 12.39
CA TYR A 330 11.20 -9.67 11.27
C TYR A 330 11.82 -8.27 11.49
N TYR A 331 11.06 -7.32 12.02
CA TYR A 331 11.61 -6.01 12.44
C TYR A 331 12.70 -6.19 13.51
N ALA A 332 12.49 -7.10 14.47
CA ALA A 332 13.48 -7.40 15.50
C ALA A 332 14.77 -8.01 14.91
N SER A 333 14.67 -8.94 13.96
CA SER A 333 15.84 -9.58 13.34
C SER A 333 16.67 -8.63 12.46
N LEU A 334 16.02 -7.66 11.79
CA LEU A 334 16.70 -6.59 11.06
C LEU A 334 17.35 -5.56 12.00
N ASN A 335 16.61 -5.10 13.01
CA ASN A 335 17.10 -4.08 13.95
C ASN A 335 18.25 -4.57 14.84
N ALA A 336 18.36 -5.88 15.09
CA ALA A 336 19.49 -6.49 15.80
C ALA A 336 20.87 -6.21 15.16
N ARG A 337 20.91 -5.69 13.92
CA ARG A 337 22.13 -5.31 13.18
C ARG A 337 22.22 -3.80 12.86
N LEU A 338 21.39 -2.97 13.49
CA LEU A 338 21.36 -1.51 13.26
C LEU A 338 21.71 -0.66 14.50
N GLU A 339 21.78 -1.26 15.69
CA GLU A 339 22.16 -0.59 16.95
C GLU A 339 21.38 0.73 17.17
N GLU A 340 22.04 1.89 17.20
CA GLU A 340 21.39 3.19 17.39
C GLU A 340 20.48 3.63 16.21
N TYR A 341 20.61 2.99 15.06
CA TYR A 341 19.83 3.26 13.84
C TYR A 341 18.61 2.32 13.67
N ALA A 342 18.23 1.58 14.71
CA ALA A 342 17.09 0.67 14.69
C ALA A 342 15.79 1.37 14.28
N LEU A 343 15.07 0.79 13.31
CA LEU A 343 13.87 1.38 12.74
C LEU A 343 12.63 1.12 13.62
N PRO A 344 11.81 2.14 13.92
CA PRO A 344 10.59 1.96 14.70
C PRO A 344 9.56 1.13 13.93
N ILE A 345 8.81 0.29 14.64
CA ILE A 345 7.66 -0.43 14.07
C ILE A 345 6.52 0.59 13.86
N PRO A 346 5.91 0.69 12.67
CA PRO A 346 4.82 1.63 12.41
C PRO A 346 3.61 1.38 13.33
N ALA A 347 3.09 2.44 13.94
CA ALA A 347 1.98 2.34 14.90
C ALA A 347 0.63 1.98 14.25
N ASP A 348 0.49 2.28 12.96
CA ASP A 348 -0.63 1.95 12.09
C ASP A 348 -0.59 0.50 11.55
N LEU A 349 0.54 -0.22 11.71
CA LEU A 349 0.72 -1.57 11.16
C LEU A 349 -0.42 -2.55 11.53
N PRO A 350 -1.00 -2.55 12.75
CA PRO A 350 -2.17 -3.38 13.07
C PRO A 350 -3.41 -3.07 12.22
N ALA A 351 -3.66 -1.79 11.91
CA ALA A 351 -4.75 -1.39 11.03
C ALA A 351 -4.44 -1.73 9.58
N LYS A 352 -3.22 -1.44 9.12
CA LYS A 352 -2.72 -1.74 7.76
C LYS A 352 -2.88 -3.22 7.39
N ILE A 353 -2.57 -4.14 8.30
CA ILE A 353 -2.79 -5.58 8.09
C ILE A 353 -4.29 -5.94 8.29
N GLY A 354 -4.96 -5.35 9.27
CA GLY A 354 -6.38 -5.59 9.56
C GLY A 354 -7.36 -5.21 8.43
N ASP A 355 -7.06 -4.18 7.63
CA ASP A 355 -7.90 -3.81 6.47
C ASP A 355 -7.75 -4.78 5.27
N THR A 356 -6.67 -5.58 5.19
CA THR A 356 -6.42 -6.50 4.05
C THR A 356 -7.46 -7.63 3.93
N ILE A 357 -8.05 -8.02 5.07
CA ILE A 357 -9.07 -9.05 5.19
C ILE A 357 -10.50 -8.52 4.98
N LYS A 358 -10.66 -7.21 4.77
CA LYS A 358 -11.97 -6.57 4.61
C LYS A 358 -12.65 -7.03 3.32
N GLY A 359 -13.90 -7.48 3.45
CA GLY A 359 -14.67 -8.04 2.32
C GLY A 359 -14.26 -9.47 1.89
N LYS A 360 -13.19 -10.04 2.46
CA LYS A 360 -12.80 -11.44 2.24
C LYS A 360 -13.80 -12.37 2.94
N LYS A 361 -14.18 -13.46 2.27
CA LYS A 361 -15.31 -14.33 2.68
C LYS A 361 -14.91 -15.69 3.23
N SER A 362 -13.77 -16.22 2.81
CA SER A 362 -13.19 -17.48 3.31
C SER A 362 -11.89 -17.21 4.08
N MET A 363 -11.54 -18.11 5.01
CA MET A 363 -10.29 -18.03 5.76
C MET A 363 -9.07 -18.14 4.85
N ILE A 364 -9.12 -19.00 3.81
CA ILE A 364 -8.07 -19.06 2.78
C ILE A 364 -7.85 -17.67 2.15
N SER A 365 -8.92 -16.99 1.71
CA SER A 365 -8.82 -15.65 1.10
C SER A 365 -8.37 -14.53 2.05
N MET A 366 -8.47 -14.76 3.37
CA MET A 366 -7.91 -13.87 4.41
C MET A 366 -6.43 -14.18 4.65
N GLN A 367 -6.06 -15.47 4.73
CA GLN A 367 -4.68 -15.93 4.92
C GLN A 367 -3.79 -15.49 3.74
N GLU A 368 -4.24 -15.66 2.50
CA GLU A 368 -3.51 -15.18 1.31
C GLU A 368 -3.31 -13.65 1.33
N ALA A 369 -4.34 -12.90 1.71
CA ALA A 369 -4.28 -11.43 1.75
C ALA A 369 -3.30 -10.93 2.82
N VAL A 370 -3.32 -11.52 4.03
CA VAL A 370 -2.37 -11.21 5.09
C VAL A 370 -0.96 -11.65 4.70
N SER A 371 -0.77 -12.86 4.13
CA SER A 371 0.54 -13.32 3.68
C SER A 371 1.15 -12.44 2.59
N ALA A 372 0.35 -11.95 1.64
CA ALA A 372 0.80 -10.99 0.62
C ALA A 372 1.17 -9.63 1.24
N ALA A 373 0.37 -9.11 2.17
CA ALA A 373 0.66 -7.85 2.85
C ALA A 373 1.88 -7.94 3.78
N VAL A 374 2.07 -9.08 4.46
CA VAL A 374 3.28 -9.38 5.25
C VAL A 374 4.51 -9.41 4.34
N ALA A 375 4.45 -10.08 3.18
CA ALA A 375 5.55 -10.07 2.23
C ALA A 375 5.84 -8.66 1.69
N HIS A 376 4.82 -7.88 1.36
CA HIS A 376 4.97 -6.48 0.94
C HIS A 376 5.64 -5.62 2.02
N GLU A 377 5.29 -5.80 3.29
CA GLU A 377 5.93 -5.06 4.37
C GLU A 377 7.38 -5.50 4.61
N LYS A 378 7.69 -6.81 4.52
CA LYS A 378 9.08 -7.31 4.53
C LYS A 378 9.92 -6.65 3.44
N ILE A 379 9.39 -6.57 2.20
CA ILE A 379 10.05 -5.92 1.05
C ILE A 379 10.37 -4.44 1.34
N ASN A 380 9.38 -3.71 1.89
CA ASN A 380 9.52 -2.29 2.21
C ASN A 380 10.54 -2.03 3.34
N ILE A 381 10.47 -2.79 4.44
CA ILE A 381 11.41 -2.59 5.56
C ILE A 381 12.84 -2.99 5.18
N THR A 382 13.04 -4.05 4.38
CA THR A 382 14.36 -4.39 3.82
C THR A 382 14.93 -3.26 2.98
N ALA A 383 14.14 -2.67 2.07
CA ALA A 383 14.58 -1.52 1.28
C ALA A 383 14.97 -0.32 2.15
N HIS A 384 14.23 -0.06 3.24
CA HIS A 384 14.59 1.01 4.18
C HIS A 384 15.87 0.68 4.95
N VAL A 385 16.04 -0.56 5.42
CA VAL A 385 17.25 -1.00 6.15
C VAL A 385 18.51 -0.87 5.29
N GLU A 386 18.49 -1.29 4.03
CA GLU A 386 19.66 -1.11 3.16
C GLU A 386 19.94 0.37 2.84
N ARG A 387 18.90 1.21 2.70
CA ARG A 387 19.07 2.68 2.61
C ARG A 387 19.72 3.26 3.87
N VAL A 388 19.31 2.81 5.06
CA VAL A 388 19.91 3.23 6.33
C VAL A 388 21.38 2.82 6.40
N ARG A 389 21.73 1.60 5.99
CA ARG A 389 23.14 1.17 5.93
C ARG A 389 23.98 2.02 4.97
N ALA A 390 23.46 2.29 3.77
CA ALA A 390 24.14 3.19 2.81
C ALA A 390 24.33 4.60 3.38
N ASN A 391 23.34 5.11 4.13
CA ASN A 391 23.44 6.40 4.83
C ASN A 391 24.46 6.37 5.98
N ILE A 392 24.54 5.28 6.75
CA ILE A 392 25.56 5.10 7.79
C ILE A 392 26.95 5.16 7.15
N THR A 393 27.21 4.43 6.07
CA THR A 393 28.50 4.49 5.36
C THR A 393 28.82 5.89 4.82
N VAL A 394 27.82 6.65 4.36
CA VAL A 394 27.99 8.07 3.97
C VAL A 394 28.35 8.95 5.18
N MET A 395 27.76 8.72 6.34
CA MET A 395 28.06 9.45 7.59
C MET A 395 29.42 9.05 8.17
N GLU A 396 29.83 7.79 8.02
CA GLU A 396 31.14 7.29 8.48
C GLU A 396 32.30 7.82 7.63
N ALA A 397 32.07 8.04 6.33
CA ALA A 397 33.01 8.68 5.42
C ALA A 397 33.18 10.20 5.65
N CYS A 398 32.39 10.81 6.54
CA CYS A 398 32.55 12.19 6.95
C CYS A 398 33.77 12.34 7.89
N ASP A 399 34.60 13.37 7.64
CA ASP A 399 35.81 13.64 8.42
C ASP A 399 35.51 13.73 9.92
N ALA A 400 36.34 13.07 10.74
CA ALA A 400 36.24 13.11 12.19
C ALA A 400 36.27 14.54 12.76
N ALA A 401 36.93 15.49 12.08
CA ALA A 401 36.94 16.91 12.45
C ALA A 401 35.55 17.56 12.39
N TYR A 402 34.65 17.08 11.52
CA TYR A 402 33.30 17.62 11.32
C TYR A 402 32.19 16.78 11.95
N ARG A 403 32.52 15.68 12.63
CA ARG A 403 31.55 14.75 13.25
C ARG A 403 30.64 15.41 14.30
N SER A 404 31.08 16.54 14.89
CA SER A 404 30.32 17.38 15.81
C SER A 404 29.19 18.20 15.15
N LEU A 405 29.21 18.39 13.83
CA LEU A 405 28.17 19.12 13.07
C LEU A 405 26.90 18.28 12.82
N PHE A 406 26.89 17.02 13.28
CA PHE A 406 25.82 16.04 13.04
C PHE A 406 25.31 15.39 14.34
N PRO A 407 24.86 16.17 15.34
CA PRO A 407 24.22 15.60 16.54
C PRO A 407 22.95 14.79 16.19
N ASP A 408 22.31 15.14 15.07
CA ASP A 408 21.12 14.53 14.47
C ASP A 408 21.42 13.36 13.51
N ARG A 409 22.68 12.86 13.43
CA ARG A 409 23.11 11.80 12.49
C ARG A 409 22.14 10.63 12.33
N VAL A 410 21.54 10.16 13.43
CA VAL A 410 20.63 9.00 13.44
C VAL A 410 19.33 9.34 12.70
N SER A 411 18.75 10.51 12.98
CA SER A 411 17.57 11.01 12.27
C SER A 411 17.86 11.21 10.79
N LEU A 412 19.02 11.76 10.44
CA LEU A 412 19.46 11.93 9.06
C LEU A 412 19.60 10.59 8.33
N CYS A 413 20.26 9.60 8.95
CA CYS A 413 20.46 8.29 8.34
C CYS A 413 19.16 7.48 8.21
N ILE A 414 18.18 7.71 9.08
CA ILE A 414 16.85 7.08 8.98
C ILE A 414 15.97 7.75 7.92
N SER A 415 16.07 9.06 7.72
CA SER A 415 15.10 9.84 6.93
C SER A 415 15.52 10.25 5.52
N LYS A 416 16.82 10.25 5.18
CA LYS A 416 17.34 10.75 3.89
C LYS A 416 17.64 9.66 2.86
N THR A 417 17.79 10.07 1.59
CA THR A 417 18.53 9.26 0.61
C THR A 417 20.05 9.46 0.78
N PRO A 418 20.91 8.55 0.27
CA PRO A 418 22.36 8.72 0.35
C PRO A 418 22.86 10.01 -0.31
N ASP A 419 22.21 10.46 -1.39
CA ASP A 419 22.61 11.67 -2.12
C ASP A 419 22.10 12.95 -1.46
N ASP A 420 20.88 12.97 -0.90
CA ASP A 420 20.44 14.04 -0.01
C ASP A 420 21.39 14.21 1.18
N LEU A 421 21.85 13.08 1.74
CA LEU A 421 22.73 13.06 2.90
C LEU A 421 24.14 13.56 2.55
N ARG A 422 24.71 13.12 1.41
CA ARG A 422 25.97 13.66 0.86
C ARG A 422 25.88 15.17 0.66
N ASN A 423 24.82 15.66 0.01
CA ASN A 423 24.61 17.07 -0.27
C ASN A 423 24.46 17.89 1.03
N LEU A 424 23.72 17.38 2.01
CA LEU A 424 23.56 18.01 3.33
C LEU A 424 24.87 18.06 4.13
N ILE A 425 25.68 16.98 4.09
CA ILE A 425 26.99 16.94 4.74
C ILE A 425 27.92 17.98 4.13
N LEU A 426 28.02 18.04 2.79
CA LEU A 426 28.83 19.02 2.07
C LEU A 426 28.41 20.46 2.40
N ALA A 427 27.10 20.75 2.42
CA ALA A 427 26.57 22.06 2.79
C ALA A 427 26.97 22.48 4.21
N ARG A 428 26.72 21.62 5.23
CA ARG A 428 27.07 21.94 6.63
C ARG A 428 28.57 22.14 6.84
N ILE A 429 29.41 21.40 6.13
CA ILE A 429 30.87 21.55 6.19
C ILE A 429 31.28 22.90 5.56
N ALA A 430 30.75 23.26 4.40
CA ALA A 430 31.03 24.53 3.74
C ALA A 430 30.60 25.73 4.60
N ASP A 431 29.39 25.70 5.17
CA ASP A 431 28.89 26.73 6.09
C ASP A 431 29.82 26.91 7.30
N HIS A 432 30.26 25.80 7.90
CA HIS A 432 31.16 25.84 9.06
C HIS A 432 32.56 26.38 8.71
N GLN A 433 33.12 25.96 7.57
CA GLN A 433 34.40 26.49 7.06
C GLN A 433 34.31 27.99 6.79
N GLN A 434 33.22 28.46 6.19
CA GLN A 434 32.99 29.89 5.93
C GLN A 434 32.87 30.70 7.24
N GLN A 435 32.17 30.17 8.25
CA GLN A 435 32.03 30.81 9.56
C GLN A 435 33.36 30.92 10.31
N GLU A 436 34.17 29.87 10.34
CA GLU A 436 35.47 29.91 11.03
C GLU A 436 36.47 30.81 10.29
N GLN A 437 36.48 30.80 8.95
CA GLN A 437 37.29 31.73 8.16
C GLN A 437 36.91 33.20 8.42
N ALA A 438 35.61 33.50 8.53
CA ALA A 438 35.13 34.83 8.92
C ALA A 438 35.54 35.19 10.37
N ARG A 439 35.51 34.23 11.30
CA ARG A 439 35.95 34.41 12.69
C ARG A 439 37.44 34.74 12.78
N ILE A 440 38.28 34.00 12.05
CA ILE A 440 39.73 34.24 11.95
C ILE A 440 40.02 35.61 11.34
N GLN A 441 39.31 36.00 10.28
CA GLN A 441 39.48 37.30 9.64
C GLN A 441 39.11 38.46 10.58
N ALA A 442 37.94 38.39 11.22
CA ALA A 442 37.51 39.41 12.19
C ALA A 442 38.43 39.50 13.42
N GLN A 443 39.07 38.40 13.82
CA GLN A 443 40.07 38.41 14.90
C GLN A 443 41.37 39.11 14.48
N ARG A 444 41.86 38.89 13.25
CA ARG A 444 43.03 39.60 12.69
C ARG A 444 42.77 41.10 12.60
N GLU A 445 41.60 41.51 12.09
CA GLU A 445 41.21 42.92 11.97
C GLU A 445 41.15 43.62 13.35
N ARG A 446 40.68 42.92 14.39
CA ARG A 446 40.70 43.43 15.77
C ARG A 446 42.13 43.57 16.31
N GLN A 447 43.00 42.59 16.08
CA GLN A 447 44.41 42.66 16.51
C GLN A 447 45.14 43.84 15.88
N ASN A 448 45.02 44.00 14.55
CA ASN A 448 45.60 45.13 13.81
C ASN A 448 45.06 46.49 14.29
N THR A 449 43.80 46.56 14.72
CA THR A 449 43.18 47.80 15.24
C THR A 449 43.69 48.16 16.63
N VAL A 450 43.86 47.18 17.52
CA VAL A 450 44.35 47.41 18.89
C VAL A 450 45.82 47.87 18.90
N GLU A 451 46.65 47.29 18.03
CA GLU A 451 48.07 47.66 17.90
C GLU A 451 48.28 49.09 17.34
N ALA A 452 47.24 49.69 16.75
CA ALA A 452 47.23 51.05 16.22
C ALA A 452 46.75 52.14 17.21
N THR A 453 46.63 51.85 18.51
CA THR A 453 46.10 52.79 19.52
C THR A 453 47.22 53.45 20.37
N PRO A 454 47.49 54.76 20.24
CA PRO A 454 48.48 55.45 21.06
C PRO A 454 48.07 55.63 22.54
N LEU A 455 49.06 55.89 23.40
CA LEU A 455 48.87 56.19 24.83
C LEU A 455 47.99 57.45 25.05
N PRO A 456 47.13 57.46 26.09
CA PRO A 456 46.21 58.57 26.33
C PRO A 456 46.89 59.78 26.97
N THR A 457 46.59 60.98 26.47
CA THR A 457 46.88 62.26 27.13
C THR A 457 45.62 62.89 27.75
N SER A 458 45.82 63.62 28.84
CA SER A 458 44.77 64.13 29.74
C SER A 458 43.82 65.18 29.14
N PRO A 459 42.59 65.35 29.69
CA PRO A 459 41.54 66.17 29.09
C PRO A 459 41.55 67.65 29.53
N THR A 460 40.93 68.50 28.70
CA THR A 460 40.55 69.88 29.04
C THR A 460 39.09 70.13 28.60
N ALA A 461 38.35 70.95 29.34
CA ALA A 461 36.90 71.16 29.16
C ALA A 461 36.53 72.49 28.46
N HIS A 462 35.25 72.89 28.56
CA HIS A 462 34.52 74.07 28.04
C HIS A 462 33.66 73.74 26.79
N PHE A 463 32.33 73.53 26.85
CA PHE A 463 31.14 74.28 27.33
C PHE A 463 30.70 75.50 26.49
N SER A 464 29.42 75.47 26.06
CA SER A 464 28.52 76.58 25.69
C SER A 464 28.82 77.40 24.41
N THR A 465 27.86 77.97 23.66
CA THR A 465 26.38 77.83 23.53
C THR A 465 25.92 78.49 22.20
N GLU A 466 24.70 78.16 21.72
CA GLU A 466 23.68 78.95 20.96
C GLU A 466 24.08 80.24 20.17
N SER A 467 23.42 80.68 19.08
CA SER A 467 21.97 80.71 18.83
C SER A 467 21.55 81.26 17.43
N THR A 468 20.33 80.94 16.96
CA THR A 468 19.44 81.74 16.03
C THR A 468 19.92 82.09 14.58
N ALA A 469 19.05 82.38 13.57
CA ALA A 469 17.58 82.43 13.46
C ALA A 469 17.06 82.44 11.98
N THR A 470 15.89 81.80 11.73
CA THR A 470 14.73 82.20 10.85
C THR A 470 14.99 82.42 9.31
N THR A 471 14.11 82.10 8.34
CA THR A 471 12.67 82.44 8.19
C THR A 471 11.97 81.69 7.03
N ALA A 472 10.65 81.40 7.16
CA ALA A 472 9.61 81.30 6.08
C ALA A 472 9.70 80.23 4.97
N THR A 473 8.63 79.61 4.39
CA THR A 473 7.19 79.25 4.70
C THR A 473 6.77 78.25 3.55
N THR A 474 5.62 77.56 3.37
CA THR A 474 4.22 77.44 3.89
C THR A 474 3.62 76.08 3.42
N ALA A 475 2.44 75.68 3.95
CA ALA A 475 1.39 74.86 3.28
C ALA A 475 1.71 73.40 2.84
N THR A 476 0.97 72.31 3.14
CA THR A 476 -0.21 71.97 3.99
C THR A 476 -0.24 70.40 4.08
N THR A 477 -1.04 69.58 4.80
CA THR A 477 -2.30 69.65 5.58
C THR A 477 -2.39 68.46 6.59
N ALA A 478 -3.43 68.44 7.44
CA ALA A 478 -4.17 67.26 7.97
C ALA A 478 -3.44 65.90 8.10
N THR A 479 -2.90 65.48 9.27
CA THR A 479 -3.53 65.00 10.54
C THR A 479 -3.81 63.49 10.66
N THR A 480 -2.91 62.79 11.38
CA THR A 480 -3.11 61.87 12.54
C THR A 480 -4.26 60.81 12.58
N PRO A 481 -4.11 59.67 13.30
CA PRO A 481 -3.09 59.36 14.32
C PRO A 481 -2.12 58.21 13.97
N ALA A 482 -1.08 58.04 14.79
CA ALA A 482 -0.04 57.03 14.62
C ALA A 482 -0.37 55.71 15.34
N SER A 483 0.13 54.59 14.80
CA SER A 483 0.49 53.42 15.61
C SER A 483 2.00 53.40 15.76
N THR A 484 2.50 53.49 17.00
CA THR A 484 3.77 52.83 17.34
C THR A 484 3.59 51.32 17.20
N GLY A 485 4.63 50.53 17.00
CA GLY A 485 6.04 50.90 16.82
C GLY A 485 6.94 49.66 16.82
N HIS A 486 6.41 48.52 16.34
CA HIS A 486 7.05 47.22 16.43
C HIS A 486 7.05 46.56 15.05
N LEU A 487 8.25 46.24 14.56
CA LEU A 487 8.45 45.46 13.35
C LEU A 487 8.70 44.00 13.73
N ILE A 488 8.36 43.09 12.82
CA ILE A 488 8.70 41.66 12.89
C ILE A 488 9.39 41.26 11.58
N THR A 489 10.34 40.34 11.66
CA THR A 489 11.00 39.80 10.47
C THR A 489 10.18 38.70 9.81
N LEU A 490 10.48 38.40 8.55
CA LEU A 490 9.99 37.18 7.89
C LEU A 490 10.36 35.89 8.67
N GLY A 491 11.46 35.89 9.42
CA GLY A 491 11.86 34.77 10.28
C GLY A 491 10.91 34.59 11.45
N ASP A 492 10.55 35.68 12.14
CA ASP A 492 9.62 35.67 13.28
C ASP A 492 8.21 35.22 12.84
N ILE A 493 7.74 35.71 11.69
CA ILE A 493 6.47 35.27 11.09
C ILE A 493 6.47 33.75 10.87
N ASN A 494 7.54 33.21 10.28
CA ASN A 494 7.67 31.77 10.04
C ASN A 494 7.80 30.95 11.32
N ALA A 495 8.47 31.45 12.35
CA ALA A 495 8.52 30.81 13.66
C ALA A 495 7.13 30.76 14.34
N LEU A 496 6.31 31.80 14.17
CA LEU A 496 4.97 31.89 14.76
C LEU A 496 3.89 31.07 14.02
N ILE A 497 4.08 30.73 12.74
CA ILE A 497 3.14 29.89 11.96
C ILE A 497 3.62 28.44 11.78
N ALA A 498 4.75 28.05 12.37
CA ALA A 498 5.31 26.71 12.29
C ALA A 498 4.26 25.63 12.70
N PRO A 499 4.18 24.49 11.99
CA PRO A 499 5.11 23.98 10.99
C PRO A 499 4.91 24.51 9.55
N LEU A 500 4.00 25.47 9.32
CA LEU A 500 3.87 26.11 8.02
C LEU A 500 5.05 27.07 7.76
N SER A 501 5.30 27.37 6.48
CA SER A 501 6.25 28.39 6.08
C SER A 501 5.75 29.18 4.87
N ILE A 502 6.09 30.47 4.82
CA ILE A 502 5.77 31.38 3.71
C ILE A 502 6.98 32.26 3.40
N ASN A 503 7.23 32.48 2.11
CA ASN A 503 8.23 33.43 1.63
C ASN A 503 7.60 34.82 1.42
N ALA A 504 8.45 35.83 1.20
CA ALA A 504 7.98 37.20 1.05
C ALA A 504 7.05 37.43 -0.17
N ASP A 505 7.22 36.62 -1.22
CA ASP A 505 6.47 36.79 -2.47
C ASP A 505 5.08 36.12 -2.35
N GLY A 506 4.97 35.06 -1.54
CA GLY A 506 3.71 34.53 -1.03
C GLY A 506 2.97 35.54 -0.15
N LEU A 507 3.65 36.22 0.78
CA LEU A 507 3.04 37.31 1.57
C LEU A 507 2.56 38.46 0.69
N ALA A 508 3.35 38.88 -0.30
CA ALA A 508 2.94 39.89 -1.27
C ALA A 508 1.73 39.44 -2.10
N SER A 509 1.65 38.16 -2.47
CA SER A 509 0.48 37.55 -3.13
C SER A 509 -0.78 37.51 -2.26
N LEU A 510 -0.62 37.64 -0.93
CA LEU A 510 -1.71 37.82 0.05
C LEU A 510 -1.98 39.29 0.41
N GLY A 511 -1.30 40.24 -0.26
CA GLY A 511 -1.46 41.68 -0.06
C GLY A 511 -0.49 42.32 0.96
N PHE A 512 0.43 41.56 1.55
CA PHE A 512 1.35 42.05 2.59
C PHE A 512 2.73 42.33 2.01
N VAL A 513 3.07 43.61 1.87
CA VAL A 513 4.39 44.09 1.40
C VAL A 513 5.28 44.54 2.58
N PRO A 514 6.60 44.29 2.54
CA PRO A 514 7.49 44.66 3.62
C PRO A 514 7.67 46.18 3.73
N ILE A 515 7.65 46.69 4.95
CA ILE A 515 7.85 48.11 5.31
C ILE A 515 9.31 48.54 5.09
N GLY A 516 10.24 47.59 5.19
CA GLY A 516 11.66 47.83 4.94
C GLY A 516 12.42 46.53 4.64
N THR A 517 13.59 46.66 4.02
CA THR A 517 14.53 45.55 3.83
C THR A 517 15.93 46.01 4.22
N GLU A 518 16.57 45.31 5.17
CA GLU A 518 17.95 45.57 5.56
C GLU A 518 18.74 44.26 5.49
N ARG A 519 19.84 44.24 4.73
CA ARG A 519 20.74 43.08 4.58
C ARG A 519 19.97 41.77 4.28
N ALA A 520 19.08 41.83 3.29
CA ALA A 520 18.12 40.79 2.88
C ALA A 520 17.00 40.43 3.88
N THR A 521 17.06 40.86 5.14
CA THR A 521 15.95 40.72 6.10
C THR A 521 14.80 41.66 5.73
N LYS A 522 13.64 41.10 5.39
CA LYS A 522 12.39 41.82 5.13
C LYS A 522 11.59 41.99 6.44
N TRP A 523 11.12 43.21 6.68
CA TRP A 523 10.40 43.62 7.89
C TRP A 523 8.94 43.98 7.59
N TYR A 524 8.03 43.56 8.46
CA TYR A 524 6.57 43.81 8.39
C TYR A 524 6.09 44.45 9.70
N ALA A 525 4.93 45.09 9.73
CA ALA A 525 4.39 45.60 10.99
C ALA A 525 3.82 44.45 11.84
N ALA A 526 4.11 44.45 13.14
CA ALA A 526 3.53 43.47 14.06
C ALA A 526 1.99 43.48 14.07
N ALA A 527 1.39 44.65 13.76
CA ALA A 527 -0.06 44.83 13.62
C ALA A 527 -0.68 44.10 12.41
N GLU A 528 0.12 43.71 11.40
CA GLU A 528 -0.36 42.97 10.23
C GLU A 528 -0.44 41.46 10.49
N PHE A 529 0.27 40.95 11.50
CA PHE A 529 0.36 39.51 11.78
C PHE A 529 -1.00 38.81 11.97
N PRO A 530 -2.01 39.38 12.67
CA PRO A 530 -3.35 38.80 12.75
C PRO A 530 -4.05 38.70 11.38
N ALA A 531 -3.82 39.66 10.48
CA ALA A 531 -4.38 39.67 9.13
C ALA A 531 -3.68 38.65 8.23
N ILE A 532 -2.34 38.52 8.33
CA ILE A 532 -1.56 37.44 7.70
C ILE A 532 -2.11 36.07 8.11
N CYS A 533 -2.35 35.86 9.41
CA CYS A 533 -2.95 34.63 9.93
C CYS A 533 -4.38 34.37 9.41
N HIS A 534 -5.16 35.42 9.13
CA HIS A 534 -6.49 35.29 8.53
C HIS A 534 -6.40 34.87 7.06
N ALA A 535 -5.56 35.54 6.27
CA ALA A 535 -5.35 35.23 4.87
C ALA A 535 -4.84 33.79 4.66
N LEU A 536 -3.90 33.34 5.48
CA LEU A 536 -3.41 31.94 5.47
C LEU A 536 -4.53 30.92 5.74
N LYS A 537 -5.43 31.19 6.69
CA LYS A 537 -6.60 30.32 6.96
C LYS A 537 -7.56 30.27 5.78
N GLN A 538 -7.78 31.39 5.09
CA GLN A 538 -8.60 31.42 3.88
C GLN A 538 -7.99 30.58 2.76
N VAL A 539 -6.68 30.70 2.48
CA VAL A 539 -5.99 29.88 1.48
C VAL A 539 -6.10 28.38 1.78
N LEU A 540 -5.98 27.97 3.05
CA LEU A 540 -6.13 26.57 3.44
C LEU A 540 -7.58 26.05 3.29
N SER A 541 -8.57 26.88 3.60
CA SER A 541 -10.00 26.58 3.38
C SER A 541 -10.33 26.45 1.89
N ASP A 542 -9.77 27.34 1.07
CA ASP A 542 -9.87 27.31 -0.39
C ASP A 542 -9.19 26.08 -0.99
N ALA A 543 -8.01 25.69 -0.49
CA ALA A 543 -7.28 24.50 -0.95
C ALA A 543 -8.08 23.20 -0.68
N SER A 544 -8.70 23.10 0.50
CA SER A 544 -9.64 22.02 0.81
C SER A 544 -10.83 21.99 -0.17
N SER A 545 -11.45 23.15 -0.40
CA SER A 545 -12.59 23.30 -1.32
C SER A 545 -12.25 22.95 -2.78
N ARG A 546 -11.07 23.37 -3.25
CA ARG A 546 -10.54 23.02 -4.58
C ARG A 546 -10.25 21.52 -4.72
N THR A 547 -9.82 20.86 -3.64
CA THR A 547 -9.60 19.42 -3.62
C THR A 547 -10.92 18.66 -3.74
N ALA A 548 -11.97 19.08 -3.03
CA ALA A 548 -13.30 18.50 -3.15
C ALA A 548 -13.90 18.66 -4.56
N ILE A 549 -13.73 19.84 -5.18
CA ILE A 549 -14.17 20.07 -6.59
C ILE A 549 -13.38 19.16 -7.55
N LYS A 550 -12.07 18.98 -7.35
CA LYS A 550 -11.20 18.09 -8.14
C LYS A 550 -11.30 16.60 -7.75
N GLN A 551 -12.32 16.23 -6.97
CA GLN A 551 -12.73 14.85 -6.68
C GLN A 551 -14.20 14.58 -7.08
N ALA A 552 -14.92 15.62 -7.51
CA ALA A 552 -16.30 15.56 -7.99
C ALA A 552 -16.41 15.83 -9.51
N ALA A 553 -15.27 16.03 -10.17
CA ALA A 553 -15.04 16.13 -11.60
C ALA A 553 -13.85 15.24 -11.96
#